data_AF-A0A7Z9YXB2-F1
#
_entry.id   AF-A0A7Z9YXB2-F1
#
_cell.length_a   1.000
_cell.length_b   1.000
_cell.length_c   1.000
_cell.angle_alpha   90.00
_cell.angle_beta   90.00
_cell.angle_gamma   90.00
#
_symmetry.space_group_name_H-M   'P 1'
#
loop_
_entity.id
_entity.type
_entity.pdbx_description
1 polymer ?
#
loop_
_entity_poly.entity_id
_entity_poly.type
_entity_poly.pdbx_seq_one_letter_code
_entity_poly.pdbx_strand_id
1 'polypeptide(L)' 'MQEKVFKDISDKVLSGGRIGDEEFLDLHENGDLYQLGFLANAVREKLHPEKLVTYVIDRNI' A
#
# COMPACT_ATOMS: atom_id res chain seq x y z
N MET A 1 -7.32 3.02 20.92
CA MET A 1 -7.01 1.60 20.65
C MET A 1 -6.83 1.35 19.16
N GLN A 2 -7.79 1.76 18.30
CA GLN A 2 -7.65 1.66 16.84
C GLN A 2 -6.41 2.37 16.26
N GLU A 3 -6.08 3.56 16.77
CA GLU A 3 -4.92 4.35 16.29
C GLU A 3 -3.57 3.62 16.47
N LYS A 4 -3.48 2.74 17.48
CA LYS A 4 -2.27 1.95 17.74
C LYS A 4 -2.13 0.79 16.75
N VAL A 5 -3.24 0.09 16.46
CA VAL A 5 -3.28 -1.00 15.47
C VAL A 5 -2.88 -0.48 14.09
N PHE A 6 -3.42 0.67 13.70
CA PHE A 6 -3.07 1.30 12.43
C PHE A 6 -1.60 1.67 12.32
N LYS A 7 -1.02 2.17 13.42
CA LYS A 7 0.40 2.48 13.49
C LYS A 7 1.25 1.22 13.32
N ASP A 8 0.90 0.13 14.00
CA ASP A 8 1.64 -1.14 13.92
C ASP A 8 1.59 -1.72 12.49
N ILE A 9 0.44 -1.66 11.82
CA ILE A 9 0.30 -2.08 10.41
C ILE A 9 1.12 -1.17 9.49
N SER A 10 1.08 0.15 9.72
CA SER A 10 1.83 1.12 8.93
C SER A 10 3.35 0.88 9.04
N ASP A 11 3.86 0.69 10.25
CA ASP A 11 5.27 0.42 10.50
C ASP A 11 5.72 -0.91 9.86
N LYS A 12 4.85 -1.92 9.86
CA LYS A 12 5.06 -3.19 9.16
C LYS A 12 5.17 -3.00 7.65
N VAL A 13 4.26 -2.26 7.03
CA VAL A 13 4.31 -1.94 5.59
C VAL A 13 5.56 -1.12 5.25
N LEU A 14 5.87 -0.10 6.05
CA LEU A 14 7.03 0.78 5.86
C LEU A 14 8.36 0.09 6.15
N SER A 15 8.39 -1.05 6.83
CA SER A 15 9.57 -1.93 6.94
C SER A 15 9.65 -2.97 5.82
N GLY A 16 8.64 -3.08 4.96
CA GLY A 16 8.58 -4.05 3.86
C GLY A 16 7.98 -5.40 4.27
N GLY A 17 7.36 -5.48 5.45
CA GLY A 17 6.62 -6.65 5.88
C GLY A 17 5.32 -6.85 5.08
N ARG A 18 4.96 -8.11 4.87
CA ARG A 18 3.68 -8.50 4.26
C ARG A 18 2.57 -8.44 5.31
N ILE A 19 1.46 -7.77 4.99
CA ILE A 19 0.25 -7.79 5.83
C ILE A 19 -0.49 -9.12 5.70
N GLY A 20 -1.16 -9.55 6.77
CA GLY A 20 -2.08 -10.68 6.81
C GLY A 20 -3.53 -10.28 6.56
N ASP A 21 -4.42 -11.26 6.57
CA ASP A 21 -5.83 -11.09 6.19
C ASP A 21 -6.61 -10.20 7.18
N GLU A 22 -6.38 -10.34 8.49
CA GLU A 22 -7.02 -9.49 9.52
C GLU A 22 -6.57 -8.03 9.39
N GLU A 23 -5.27 -7.80 9.21
CA GLU A 23 -4.71 -6.46 8.99
C GLU A 23 -5.25 -5.83 7.70
N PHE A 24 -5.48 -6.64 6.65
CA PHE A 24 -6.13 -6.18 5.42
C PHE A 24 -7.58 -5.76 5.65
N LEU A 25 -8.37 -6.55 6.38
CA LEU A 25 -9.76 -6.22 6.69
C LEU A 25 -9.84 -4.90 7.47
N ASP A 26 -8.98 -4.71 8.46
CA ASP A 26 -8.90 -3.46 9.22
C ASP A 26 -8.58 -2.25 8.33
N LEU A 27 -7.61 -2.38 7.41
CA LEU A 27 -7.28 -1.33 6.45
C LEU A 27 -8.43 -1.04 5.49
N HIS A 28 -9.16 -2.06 5.05
CA HIS A 28 -10.28 -1.92 4.13
C HIS A 28 -11.47 -1.19 4.77
N GLU A 29 -11.82 -1.54 6.00
CA GLU A 29 -12.99 -1.01 6.69
C GLU A 29 -12.72 0.36 7.32
N ASN A 30 -11.51 0.59 7.84
CA ASN A 30 -11.21 1.74 8.69
C ASN A 30 -10.11 2.67 8.12
N GLY A 31 -9.50 2.33 6.99
CA GLY A 31 -8.38 3.09 6.42
C GLY A 31 -8.77 4.41 5.80
N ASP A 32 -8.10 5.48 6.25
CA ASP A 32 -8.16 6.78 5.58
C ASP A 32 -7.47 6.73 4.20
N LEU A 33 -8.09 7.35 3.19
CA LEU A 33 -7.62 7.31 1.81
C LEU A 33 -6.19 7.87 1.66
N TYR A 34 -5.85 8.94 2.39
CA TYR A 34 -4.51 9.53 2.29
C TYR A 34 -3.47 8.61 2.92
N GLN A 35 -3.77 8.00 4.07
CA GLN A 35 -2.88 7.04 4.71
C GLN A 35 -2.67 5.80 3.82
N LEU A 36 -3.75 5.23 3.27
CA LEU A 36 -3.66 4.10 2.36
C LEU A 36 -2.84 4.44 1.11
N GLY A 37 -3.08 5.61 0.51
CA GLY A 37 -2.31 6.08 -0.65
C GLY A 37 -0.83 6.27 -0.33
N PHE A 38 -0.50 6.82 0.84
CA PHE A 38 0.88 6.98 1.29
C PHE A 38 1.60 5.63 1.45
N LEU A 39 0.97 4.68 2.15
CA LEU A 39 1.54 3.34 2.36
C LEU A 39 1.72 2.58 1.05
N ALA A 40 0.70 2.60 0.17
CA ALA A 40 0.76 1.97 -1.14
C ALA A 40 1.87 2.58 -2.01
N ASN A 41 2.02 3.91 -2.01
CA ASN A 41 3.10 4.57 -2.74
C ASN A 41 4.48 4.21 -2.18
N ALA A 42 4.64 4.14 -0.86
CA ALA A 42 5.91 3.72 -0.25
C ALA A 42 6.31 2.29 -0.66
N VAL A 43 5.35 1.36 -0.74
CA VAL A 43 5.61 0.01 -1.25
C VAL A 43 5.98 0.05 -2.74
N ARG A 44 5.22 0.79 -3.55
CA ARG A 44 5.50 0.97 -4.99
C ARG A 44 6.92 1.50 -5.22
N GLU A 45 7.34 2.52 -4.47
CA GLU A 45 8.66 3.13 -4.61
C GLU A 45 9.80 2.19 -4.22
N LYS A 46 9.59 1.27 -3.27
CA LYS A 46 10.57 0.23 -2.95
C LYS A 46 10.69 -0.82 -4.05
N LEU A 47 9.57 -1.22 -4.66
CA LEU A 47 9.55 -2.22 -5.74
C LEU A 47 10.00 -1.62 -7.08
N HIS A 48 9.76 -0.32 -7.30
CA HIS A 48 9.99 0.39 -8.56
C HIS A 48 10.70 1.76 -8.31
N PRO A 49 11.97 1.74 -7.85
CA PRO A 49 12.70 2.97 -7.47
C PRO A 49 12.96 3.92 -8.64
N GLU A 50 12.96 3.42 -9.87
CA GLU A 50 13.15 4.19 -11.11
C GLU A 50 11.98 5.15 -11.41
N LYS A 51 10.84 5.02 -10.70
CA LYS A 51 9.62 5.81 -10.90
C LYS A 51 9.10 5.77 -12.34
N LEU A 52 9.37 4.68 -13.05
CA LEU A 52 8.88 4.41 -14.40
C LEU A 52 7.57 3.62 -14.32
N VAL A 53 6.58 4.03 -15.13
CA VAL A 53 5.31 3.32 -15.26
C VAL A 53 5.16 2.87 -16.70
N THR A 54 5.03 1.57 -16.90
CA THR A 54 4.80 0.97 -18.22
C THR A 54 3.30 0.77 -18.45
N TYR A 55 2.85 1.04 -19.67
CA TYR A 55 1.48 0.79 -20.09
C TYR A 55 1.49 0.00 -21.40
N VAL A 56 0.48 -0.84 -21.58
CA VAL A 56 0.28 -1.59 -22.82
C VAL A 56 -0.79 -0.85 -23.63
N ILE A 57 -0.46 -0.49 -24.88
CA ILE A 57 -1.46 -0.02 -25.85
C ILE A 57 -1.69 -1.15 -26.83
N ASP A 58 -2.91 -1.67 -26.86
CA ASP A 58 -3.35 -2.57 -27.92
C ASP A 58 -4.15 -1.78 -28.96
N ARG A 59 -3.83 -1.95 -30.24
CA ARG A 59 -4.56 -1.35 -31.37
C ARG A 59 -4.80 -2.41 -32.43
N ASN A 60 -6.06 -2.60 -32.82
CA ASN A 60 -6.42 -3.35 -34.02
C ASN A 60 -6.28 -2.39 -35.22
N ILE A 61 -5.31 -2.66 -36.10
CA ILE A 61 -5.11 -1.94 -37.37
C ILE A 61 -5.97 -2.51 -38.49
#